data_AF-A0A8J4FWI9-F1
#
_entry.id   AF-A0A8J4FWI9-F1
#
_cell.length_a   1.000
_cell.length_b   1.000
_cell.length_c   1.000
_cell.angle_alpha   90.00
_cell.angle_beta   90.00
_cell.angle_gamma   90.00
#
_symmetry.space_group_name_H-M   'P 1'
#
loop_
_entity.id
_entity.type
_entity.pdbx_description
1 polymer ?
#
loop_
_entity_poly.entity_id
_entity_poly.type
_entity_poly.pdbx_seq_one_letter_code
_entity_poly.pdbx_strand_id
1 'polypeptide(L)'
;YYRNTTARTTLDPQTRPEILRVTEVRPTGVLVLEGRCGNTITAHVTHCAPCHLPISDHQVDPRLARPSPNLPCEVCSFPDGEEWMLLCDSCGAGWHTYCLRPPLSHIPEGAWVCPRCEMKGIKVSDLQALGPDPSSGKPLQPPKHLLELQGAAIMRESRGRGRRSTTHLGVASYVGRQGRAHRFQVTYDDGFVEVLGVTELRNRLAPKQRVEKSARTSTSQASSSWELDSPQHVEMAVVQGMPGEHEAYKLSALSTALSLGRIRPCPVTVQEIDVLLGVLALENAGAMFLPFKWRDDVLQQLRGAACVFKFLVGKPDLKALEPRALERARKDGLDMKVIAVDVDAEVLDLVFPVIVQFAGVVALACVAYRYLTAADYARMRWLLSLHKQGRLAIMKMGERMWVMVFSNDLWKHALLLDESGLLELA
;
A
#
# COMPACT_ATOMS: atom_id res chain seq x y z
N TYR A 1 0.65 8.75 -23.83
CA TYR A 1 -0.42 9.29 -24.69
C TYR A 1 0.11 9.44 -26.11
N TYR A 2 -0.68 9.05 -27.11
CA TYR A 2 -0.26 9.08 -28.52
C TYR A 2 -1.23 9.91 -29.39
N ARG A 3 -0.72 10.57 -30.43
CA ARG A 3 -1.48 11.26 -31.49
C ARG A 3 -1.70 10.32 -32.67
N ASN A 4 -2.95 10.08 -33.07
CA ASN A 4 -3.28 9.35 -34.29
C ASN A 4 -3.11 10.26 -35.53
N THR A 5 -2.31 9.86 -36.52
CA THR A 5 -2.00 10.66 -37.72
C THR A 5 -2.78 10.29 -38.99
N THR A 6 -3.74 9.35 -38.93
CA THR A 6 -4.50 8.95 -40.13
C THR A 6 -5.49 10.06 -40.55
N ALA A 7 -5.10 10.87 -41.54
CA ALA A 7 -6.00 11.82 -42.18
C ALA A 7 -7.03 11.06 -43.05
N ARG A 8 -8.31 11.07 -42.64
CA ARG A 8 -9.40 10.65 -43.51
C ARG A 8 -9.92 11.87 -44.28
N THR A 9 -9.45 12.01 -45.52
CA THR A 9 -10.02 12.83 -46.61
C THR A 9 -9.98 14.36 -46.52
N THR A 10 -9.89 15.01 -47.69
CA THR A 10 -9.64 16.44 -47.95
C THR A 10 -10.82 17.39 -47.69
N LEU A 11 -11.90 16.93 -47.05
CA LEU A 11 -13.12 17.71 -46.82
C LEU A 11 -13.51 17.86 -45.34
N ASP A 12 -12.68 17.41 -44.40
CA ASP A 12 -12.93 17.58 -42.96
C ASP A 12 -12.14 18.79 -42.43
N PRO A 13 -12.77 19.81 -41.81
CA PRO A 13 -12.06 20.97 -41.28
C PRO A 13 -11.08 20.52 -40.20
N GLN A 14 -9.80 20.90 -40.35
CA GLN A 14 -8.64 20.59 -39.50
C GLN A 14 -9.00 20.35 -38.02
N THR A 15 -9.39 19.12 -37.68
CA THR A 15 -9.65 18.71 -36.32
C THR A 15 -8.31 18.51 -35.63
N ARG A 16 -8.13 19.19 -34.49
CA ARG A 16 -6.90 19.10 -33.69
C ARG A 16 -6.68 17.64 -33.28
N PRO A 17 -5.44 17.10 -33.39
CA PRO A 17 -5.18 15.70 -33.10
C PRO A 17 -5.55 15.38 -31.64
N GLU A 18 -6.44 14.42 -31.45
CA GLU A 18 -6.89 13.98 -30.12
C GLU A 18 -5.76 13.28 -29.37
N ILE A 19 -5.59 13.64 -28.10
CA ILE A 19 -4.61 13.03 -27.20
C ILE A 19 -5.28 11.80 -26.58
N LEU A 20 -4.84 10.62 -26.97
CA LEU A 20 -5.45 9.36 -26.54
C LEU A 20 -4.53 8.60 -25.58
N ARG A 21 -5.13 8.01 -24.55
CA ARG A 21 -4.43 7.17 -23.56
C ARG A 21 -4.26 5.77 -24.11
N VAL A 22 -3.06 5.20 -24.04
CA VAL A 22 -2.87 3.79 -24.39
C VAL A 22 -3.39 2.94 -23.24
N THR A 23 -4.32 2.04 -23.52
CA THR A 23 -4.87 1.12 -22.54
C THR A 23 -4.33 -0.30 -22.73
N GLU A 24 -3.95 -0.67 -23.96
CA GLU A 24 -3.39 -1.98 -24.28
C GLU A 24 -2.37 -1.85 -25.41
N VAL A 25 -1.26 -2.58 -25.32
CA VAL A 25 -0.25 -2.73 -26.38
C VAL A 25 -0.21 -4.19 -26.79
N ARG A 26 -0.56 -4.49 -28.04
CA ARG A 26 -0.57 -5.86 -28.54
C ARG A 26 0.82 -6.26 -29.08
N PRO A 27 1.18 -7.55 -29.04
CA PRO A 27 2.49 -8.04 -29.51
C PRO A 27 2.79 -7.70 -30.98
N THR A 28 1.77 -7.43 -31.79
CA THR A 28 1.88 -7.06 -33.21
C THR A 28 2.09 -5.57 -33.46
N GLY A 29 2.27 -4.74 -32.42
CA GLY A 29 2.47 -3.29 -32.55
C GLY A 29 1.19 -2.47 -32.67
N VAL A 30 0.03 -3.09 -32.43
CA VAL A 30 -1.28 -2.42 -32.43
C VAL A 30 -1.60 -1.90 -31.02
N LEU A 31 -1.95 -0.62 -30.92
CA LEU A 31 -2.35 0.05 -29.69
C LEU A 31 -3.87 0.12 -29.58
N VAL A 32 -4.41 -0.11 -28.39
CA VAL A 32 -5.78 0.29 -28.02
C VAL A 32 -5.68 1.63 -27.31
N LEU A 33 -6.40 2.61 -27.83
CA LEU A 33 -6.32 4.03 -27.49
C LEU A 33 -7.67 4.50 -26.98
N GLU A 34 -7.72 5.10 -25.79
CA GLU A 34 -8.94 5.58 -25.16
C GLU A 34 -8.98 7.12 -25.16
N GLY A 35 -10.09 7.67 -25.66
CA GLY A 35 -10.38 9.10 -25.64
C GLY A 35 -10.99 9.56 -24.32
N ARG A 36 -11.09 10.88 -24.13
CA ARG A 36 -11.64 11.49 -22.92
C ARG A 36 -13.10 11.09 -22.62
N CYS A 37 -13.86 10.69 -23.63
CA CYS A 37 -15.24 10.20 -23.49
C CYS A 37 -15.34 8.72 -23.09
N GLY A 38 -14.22 8.02 -22.92
CA GLY A 38 -14.18 6.58 -22.62
C GLY A 38 -14.31 5.67 -23.84
N ASN A 39 -14.51 6.24 -25.03
CA ASN A 39 -14.50 5.47 -26.28
C ASN A 39 -13.08 5.04 -26.63
N THR A 40 -12.96 3.80 -27.09
CA THR A 40 -11.69 3.20 -27.51
C THR A 40 -11.61 3.11 -29.04
N ILE A 41 -10.41 3.34 -29.56
CA ILE A 41 -10.04 3.15 -30.96
C ILE A 41 -8.74 2.34 -31.03
N THR A 42 -8.45 1.72 -32.17
CA THR A 42 -7.20 0.98 -32.36
C THR A 42 -6.37 1.61 -33.46
N ALA A 43 -5.05 1.69 -33.24
CA ALA A 43 -4.11 2.24 -34.22
C ALA A 43 -2.75 1.55 -34.10
N HIS A 44 -2.06 1.34 -35.22
CA HIS A 44 -0.70 0.82 -35.20
C HIS A 44 0.27 1.87 -34.63
N VAL A 45 1.28 1.43 -33.89
CA VAL A 45 2.23 2.31 -33.19
C VAL A 45 2.97 3.27 -34.13
N THR A 46 3.15 2.91 -35.40
CA THR A 46 3.76 3.77 -36.43
C THR A 46 2.91 4.99 -36.81
N HIS A 47 1.60 4.96 -36.54
CA HIS A 47 0.67 6.08 -36.78
C HIS A 47 0.39 6.88 -35.51
N CYS A 48 1.21 6.67 -34.49
CA CYS A 48 1.01 7.17 -33.14
C CYS A 48 2.26 7.95 -32.69
N ALA A 49 2.13 9.25 -32.41
CA ALA A 49 3.25 10.07 -31.92
C ALA A 49 3.12 10.41 -30.42
N PRO A 50 4.17 10.31 -29.60
CA PRO A 50 4.13 10.67 -28.18
C PRO A 50 3.67 12.11 -27.93
N CYS A 51 2.84 12.35 -26.92
CA CYS A 51 2.40 13.70 -26.56
C CYS A 51 3.44 14.42 -25.69
N HIS A 52 3.78 15.67 -26.02
CA HIS A 52 4.77 16.50 -25.30
C HIS A 52 4.19 17.33 -24.15
N LEU A 53 3.00 17.00 -23.65
CA LEU A 53 2.45 17.68 -22.47
C LEU A 53 3.07 17.09 -21.20
N PRO A 54 3.40 17.90 -20.18
CA PRO A 54 3.92 17.43 -18.92
C PRO A 54 2.78 16.76 -18.16
N ILE A 55 2.68 15.44 -18.30
CA ILE A 55 1.70 14.62 -17.60
C ILE A 55 2.42 13.89 -16.48
N SER A 56 1.93 14.11 -15.26
CA SER A 56 2.56 13.78 -13.99
C SER A 56 2.41 12.31 -13.59
N ASP A 57 2.86 11.38 -14.42
CA ASP A 57 3.00 9.96 -14.03
C ASP A 57 4.34 9.43 -14.55
N HIS A 58 5.34 9.51 -13.68
CA HIS A 58 6.71 9.05 -13.92
C HIS A 58 6.81 7.51 -13.90
N GLN A 59 6.32 6.86 -14.96
CA GLN A 59 6.96 5.64 -15.44
C GLN A 59 7.15 5.75 -16.96
N VAL A 60 8.19 6.48 -17.35
CA VAL A 60 8.85 6.23 -18.63
C VAL A 60 9.78 5.06 -18.34
N ASP A 61 9.55 3.91 -18.97
CA ASP A 61 10.49 2.79 -18.96
C ASP A 61 11.89 3.35 -19.29
N PRO A 62 12.93 3.13 -18.46
CA PRO A 62 14.29 3.59 -18.74
C PRO A 62 14.82 3.14 -20.11
N ARG A 63 14.30 2.02 -20.66
CA ARG A 63 14.61 1.54 -22.01
C ARG A 63 13.89 2.31 -23.11
N LEU A 64 12.94 3.17 -22.76
CA LEU A 64 12.17 4.05 -23.66
C LEU A 64 12.55 5.54 -23.48
N ALA A 65 13.63 5.84 -22.75
CA ALA A 65 14.15 7.20 -22.61
C ALA A 65 14.66 7.70 -23.97
N ARG A 66 13.76 8.28 -24.77
CA ARG A 66 14.15 9.01 -25.96
C ARG A 66 14.91 10.27 -25.56
N PRO A 67 16.07 10.55 -26.18
CA PRO A 67 16.73 11.85 -26.04
C PRO A 67 15.72 12.97 -26.25
N SER A 68 15.87 14.07 -25.51
CA SER A 68 15.09 15.28 -25.81
C SER A 68 15.29 15.64 -27.29
N PRO A 69 14.25 16.02 -28.04
CA PRO A 69 14.37 16.36 -29.47
C PRO A 69 15.26 17.60 -29.74
N ASN A 70 15.71 18.27 -28.68
CA ASN A 70 16.67 19.37 -28.73
C ASN A 70 18.04 19.00 -28.13
N LEU A 71 18.27 17.75 -27.74
CA LEU A 71 19.54 17.30 -27.17
C LEU A 71 20.56 17.13 -28.30
N PRO A 72 21.62 17.95 -28.37
CA PRO A 72 22.60 17.84 -29.45
C PRO A 72 23.53 16.63 -29.21
N CYS A 73 23.95 16.00 -30.30
CA CYS A 73 25.06 15.05 -30.27
C CYS A 73 26.36 15.78 -29.92
N GLU A 74 27.15 15.23 -29.00
CA GLU A 74 28.43 15.81 -28.54
C GLU A 74 29.53 15.89 -29.61
N VAL A 75 29.33 15.25 -30.77
CA VAL A 75 30.29 15.25 -31.89
C VAL A 75 29.85 16.21 -32.99
N CYS A 76 28.63 16.05 -33.52
CA CYS A 76 28.15 16.86 -34.64
C CYS A 76 27.38 18.11 -34.21
N SER A 77 27.04 18.24 -32.92
CA SER A 77 26.22 19.33 -32.35
C SER A 77 24.80 19.44 -32.91
N PHE A 78 24.36 18.46 -33.71
CA PHE A 78 22.99 18.40 -34.23
C PHE A 78 22.12 17.48 -33.37
N PRO A 79 20.83 17.81 -33.16
CA PRO A 79 19.88 17.03 -32.39
C PRO A 79 19.04 16.05 -33.25
N ASP A 80 19.41 15.87 -34.52
CA ASP A 80 18.75 14.93 -35.44
C ASP A 80 19.05 13.47 -35.07
N GLY A 81 18.55 12.49 -35.85
CA GLY A 81 18.95 11.09 -35.73
C GLY A 81 18.64 10.39 -34.38
N GLU A 82 17.56 10.80 -33.70
CA GLU A 82 17.19 10.33 -32.35
C GLU A 82 17.14 8.80 -32.21
N GLU A 83 16.73 8.07 -33.25
CA GLU A 83 16.63 6.61 -33.22
C GLU A 83 17.99 5.89 -33.15
N TRP A 84 19.08 6.60 -33.47
CA TRP A 84 20.45 6.09 -33.48
C TRP A 84 21.32 6.87 -32.48
N MET A 85 20.71 7.52 -31.49
CA MET A 85 21.39 8.32 -30.49
C MET A 85 21.41 7.59 -29.13
N LEU A 86 22.61 7.43 -28.58
CA LEU A 86 22.87 6.88 -27.24
C LEU A 86 22.92 8.00 -26.22
N LEU A 87 22.45 7.71 -25.01
CA LEU A 87 22.66 8.54 -23.82
C LEU A 87 23.72 7.89 -22.94
N CYS A 88 24.68 8.68 -22.47
CA CYS A 88 25.67 8.20 -21.52
C CYS A 88 25.03 8.03 -20.14
N ASP A 89 25.11 6.85 -19.54
CA ASP A 89 24.51 6.59 -18.21
C ASP A 89 25.22 7.33 -17.07
N SER A 90 26.45 7.82 -17.31
CA SER A 90 27.21 8.60 -16.32
C SER A 90 26.91 10.11 -16.37
N CYS A 91 26.67 10.68 -17.55
CA CYS A 91 26.57 12.14 -17.71
C CYS A 91 25.34 12.63 -18.48
N GLY A 92 24.53 11.71 -19.02
CA GLY A 92 23.31 12.01 -19.78
C GLY A 92 23.51 12.64 -21.16
N ALA A 93 24.76 12.81 -21.62
CA ALA A 93 25.06 13.44 -22.90
C ALA A 93 24.69 12.52 -24.08
N GLY A 94 24.22 13.12 -25.18
CA GLY A 94 23.78 12.44 -26.40
C GLY A 94 24.91 12.18 -27.41
N TRP A 95 24.94 10.99 -27.98
CA TRP A 95 25.94 10.56 -28.97
C TRP A 95 25.32 9.70 -30.05
N HIS A 96 25.43 10.08 -31.32
CA HIS A 96 25.05 9.19 -32.42
C HIS A 96 25.96 7.98 -32.51
N THR A 97 25.38 6.79 -32.72
CA THR A 97 26.12 5.54 -32.95
C THR A 97 27.12 5.68 -34.10
N TYR A 98 26.76 6.42 -35.15
CA TYR A 98 27.59 6.67 -36.33
C TYR A 98 28.60 7.83 -36.17
N CYS A 99 28.44 8.69 -35.16
CA CYS A 99 29.41 9.74 -34.86
C CYS A 99 30.56 9.28 -33.94
N LEU A 100 30.43 8.11 -33.33
CA LEU A 100 31.48 7.49 -32.51
C LEU A 100 32.67 7.02 -33.38
N ARG A 101 33.84 6.87 -32.76
CA ARG A 101 35.03 6.29 -33.40
C ARG A 101 35.60 5.16 -32.52
N PRO A 102 35.46 3.89 -32.92
CA PRO A 102 34.79 3.40 -34.14
C PRO A 102 33.25 3.62 -34.10
N PRO A 103 32.59 3.76 -35.27
CA PRO A 103 31.12 3.79 -35.34
C PRO A 103 30.51 2.48 -34.83
N LEU A 104 29.37 2.57 -34.16
CA LEU A 104 28.59 1.40 -33.71
C LEU A 104 27.52 1.04 -34.75
N SER A 105 27.45 -0.23 -35.11
CA SER A 105 26.46 -0.75 -36.07
C SER A 105 25.04 -0.93 -35.49
N HIS A 106 24.93 -1.00 -34.16
CA HIS A 106 23.69 -1.19 -33.43
C HIS A 106 23.79 -0.53 -32.04
N ILE A 107 22.65 -0.29 -31.42
CA ILE A 107 22.57 0.21 -30.03
C ILE A 107 23.02 -0.94 -29.09
N PRO A 108 24.03 -0.73 -28.23
CA PRO A 108 24.46 -1.75 -27.27
C PRO A 108 23.35 -2.12 -26.28
N GLU A 109 23.28 -3.39 -25.88
CA GLU A 109 22.40 -3.84 -24.81
C GLU A 109 23.01 -3.53 -23.44
N GLY A 110 22.23 -2.92 -22.54
CA GLY A 110 22.67 -2.60 -21.17
C GLY A 110 23.26 -1.20 -21.04
N ALA A 111 24.10 -1.01 -20.00
CA ALA A 111 24.65 0.30 -19.67
C ALA A 111 25.81 0.72 -20.60
N TRP A 112 25.86 1.99 -20.97
CA TRP A 112 26.85 2.56 -21.87
C TRP A 112 27.46 3.86 -21.33
N VAL A 113 28.78 4.00 -21.48
CA VAL A 113 29.56 5.16 -21.04
C VAL A 113 30.22 5.82 -22.25
N CYS A 114 30.14 7.15 -22.36
CA CYS A 114 30.72 7.86 -23.48
C CYS A 114 32.24 7.98 -23.39
N PRO A 115 32.95 8.18 -24.52
CA PRO A 115 34.41 8.28 -24.54
C PRO A 115 34.98 9.37 -23.60
N ARG A 116 34.24 10.46 -23.38
CA ARG A 116 34.65 11.52 -22.44
C ARG A 116 34.65 11.05 -20.99
N CYS A 117 33.69 10.19 -20.61
CA CYS A 117 33.62 9.62 -19.26
C CYS A 117 34.64 8.48 -19.10
N GLU A 118 34.88 7.68 -20.14
CA GLU A 118 35.94 6.66 -20.14
C GLU A 118 37.33 7.29 -19.95
N MET A 119 37.63 8.40 -20.64
CA MET A 119 38.88 9.15 -20.44
C MET A 119 39.04 9.70 -19.01
N LYS A 120 37.94 9.93 -18.30
CA LYS A 120 37.92 10.35 -16.89
C LYS A 120 38.03 9.16 -15.93
N GLY A 121 38.21 7.94 -16.44
CA GLY A 121 38.37 6.72 -15.65
C GLY A 121 37.07 6.06 -15.21
N ILE A 122 35.91 6.48 -15.74
CA ILE A 122 34.61 5.89 -15.42
C ILE A 122 34.39 4.68 -16.32
N LYS A 123 34.20 3.50 -15.73
CA LYS A 123 33.87 2.26 -16.48
C LYS A 123 32.43 1.82 -16.23
N VAL A 124 31.89 1.03 -17.14
CA VAL A 124 30.55 0.41 -17.00
C VAL A 124 30.44 -0.42 -15.71
N SER A 125 31.53 -1.10 -15.29
CA SER A 125 31.60 -1.83 -14.02
C SER A 125 31.41 -0.93 -12.79
N ASP A 126 31.87 0.32 -12.86
CA ASP A 126 31.78 1.28 -11.75
C ASP A 126 30.36 1.82 -11.61
N LEU A 127 29.60 1.86 -12.72
CA LEU A 127 28.17 2.15 -12.71
C LEU A 127 27.35 0.99 -12.14
N GLN A 128 27.80 -0.26 -12.33
CA GLN A 128 27.17 -1.43 -11.72
C GLN A 128 27.43 -1.53 -10.20
N ALA A 129 28.51 -0.91 -9.70
CA ALA A 129 28.76 -0.71 -8.26
C ALA A 129 27.93 0.45 -7.65
N LEU A 130 27.23 1.22 -8.49
CA LEU A 130 26.25 2.26 -8.12
C LEU A 130 24.81 1.88 -8.54
N GLY A 131 24.61 0.63 -9.01
CA GLY A 131 23.28 0.07 -9.13
C GLY A 131 22.60 0.03 -7.76
N PRO A 132 21.26 0.12 -7.69
CA PRO A 132 20.56 0.11 -6.41
C PRO A 132 20.89 -1.17 -5.67
N ASP A 133 21.63 -1.05 -4.57
CA ASP A 133 21.79 -2.08 -3.59
C ASP A 133 20.39 -2.40 -3.02
N PRO A 134 19.86 -3.62 -3.19
CA PRO A 134 18.58 -4.03 -2.63
C PRO A 134 18.57 -4.00 -1.09
N SER A 135 19.71 -3.76 -0.44
CA SER A 135 19.87 -3.82 1.01
C SER A 135 19.91 -2.46 1.73
N SER A 136 19.72 -1.31 1.05
CA SER A 136 19.61 0.00 1.73
C SER A 136 18.18 0.48 1.98
N GLY A 137 17.24 -0.45 2.23
CA GLY A 137 15.86 -0.18 2.66
C GLY A 137 15.73 0.39 4.07
N LYS A 138 16.67 1.22 4.54
CA LYS A 138 16.48 2.02 5.75
C LYS A 138 16.09 3.44 5.32
N PRO A 139 14.86 3.91 5.66
CA PRO A 139 14.50 5.29 5.43
C PRO A 139 15.58 6.18 6.06
N LEU A 140 16.07 7.18 5.30
CA LEU A 140 16.96 8.18 5.84
C LEU A 140 16.32 8.75 7.11
N GLN A 141 17.02 8.69 8.24
CA GLN A 141 16.47 9.23 9.48
C GLN A 141 16.68 10.74 9.52
N PRO A 142 15.63 11.53 9.78
CA PRO A 142 15.79 12.95 10.00
C PRO A 142 16.57 13.21 11.30
N PRO A 143 17.23 14.39 11.44
CA PRO A 143 17.79 14.80 12.72
C PRO A 143 16.75 14.73 13.84
N LYS A 144 17.19 14.44 15.08
CA LYS A 144 16.29 14.22 16.24
C LYS A 144 15.14 15.24 16.37
N HIS A 145 15.40 16.51 16.09
CA HIS A 145 14.41 17.61 16.18
C HIS A 145 13.34 17.62 15.06
N LEU A 146 13.48 16.77 14.05
CA LEU A 146 12.53 16.60 12.94
C LEU A 146 11.96 15.17 12.89
N LEU A 147 12.29 14.33 13.87
CA LEU A 147 11.83 12.93 13.91
C LEU A 147 10.30 12.83 13.99
N GLU A 148 9.65 13.77 14.67
CA GLU A 148 8.18 13.85 14.76
C GLU A 148 7.49 14.11 13.41
N LEU A 149 8.22 14.60 12.40
CA LEU A 149 7.69 14.84 11.06
C LEU A 149 7.80 13.59 10.16
N GLN A 150 8.61 12.60 10.56
CA GLN A 150 8.66 11.31 9.87
C GLN A 150 7.35 10.56 10.15
N GLY A 151 6.64 10.19 9.08
CA GLY A 151 5.33 9.53 9.17
C GLY A 151 4.18 10.48 9.54
N ALA A 152 4.41 11.79 9.61
CA ALA A 152 3.36 12.74 9.94
C ALA A 152 2.32 12.84 8.80
N ALA A 153 1.04 12.99 9.19
CA ALA A 153 -0.06 13.15 8.25
C ALA A 153 -0.15 14.62 7.78
N ILE A 154 -0.21 14.82 6.48
CA ILE A 154 -0.18 16.11 5.80
C ILE A 154 -1.45 16.27 4.97
N MET A 155 -2.12 17.41 5.06
CA MET A 155 -3.33 17.68 4.29
C MET A 155 -3.05 18.61 3.12
N ARG A 156 -3.70 18.35 1.98
CA ARG A 156 -3.68 19.19 0.78
C ARG A 156 -5.09 19.42 0.30
N GLU A 157 -5.43 20.66 -0.05
CA GLU A 157 -6.69 20.97 -0.74
C GLU A 157 -6.48 20.99 -2.25
N SER A 158 -7.25 20.19 -2.98
CA SER A 158 -7.39 20.29 -4.43
C SER A 158 -8.68 21.05 -4.76
N ARG A 159 -8.60 22.07 -5.62
CA ARG A 159 -9.78 22.83 -6.06
C ARG A 159 -10.35 22.18 -7.32
N GLY A 160 -11.53 21.55 -7.19
CA GLY A 160 -12.28 21.02 -8.31
C GLY A 160 -12.89 22.12 -9.19
N ARG A 161 -13.30 21.75 -10.41
CA ARG A 161 -13.94 22.65 -11.39
C ARG A 161 -15.32 23.16 -10.96
N GLY A 162 -15.92 22.54 -9.94
CA GLY A 162 -17.06 23.05 -9.20
C GLY A 162 -16.60 23.50 -7.82
N ARG A 163 -17.26 24.51 -7.23
CA ARG A 163 -16.90 25.30 -6.03
C ARG A 163 -16.67 24.52 -4.70
N ARG A 164 -16.36 23.22 -4.72
CA ARG A 164 -16.01 22.38 -3.57
C ARG A 164 -14.52 22.01 -3.64
N SER A 165 -13.76 22.35 -2.59
CA SER A 165 -12.39 21.86 -2.39
C SER A 165 -12.43 20.40 -1.89
N THR A 166 -11.62 19.53 -2.47
CA THR A 166 -11.40 18.16 -1.98
C THR A 166 -10.13 18.15 -1.16
N THR A 167 -10.16 17.58 0.04
CA THR A 167 -8.96 17.48 0.90
C THR A 167 -8.36 16.08 0.75
N HIS A 168 -7.05 16.02 0.53
CA HIS A 168 -6.25 14.81 0.37
C HIS A 168 -5.30 14.66 1.56
N LEU A 169 -5.16 13.44 2.09
CA LEU A 169 -4.27 13.14 3.20
C LEU A 169 -3.03 12.39 2.70
N GLY A 170 -1.85 12.81 3.13
CA GLY A 170 -0.58 12.17 2.77
C GLY A 170 0.36 11.96 3.93
N VAL A 171 1.37 11.12 3.75
CA VAL A 171 2.34 10.75 4.79
C VAL A 171 3.71 11.27 4.42
N ALA A 172 4.33 11.99 5.34
CA ALA A 172 5.66 12.55 5.16
C ALA A 172 6.77 11.52 5.41
N SER A 173 7.77 11.48 4.53
CA SER A 173 9.00 10.69 4.66
C SER A 173 10.22 11.55 4.38
N TYR A 174 11.22 11.51 5.24
CA TYR A 174 12.43 12.29 5.11
C TYR A 174 13.28 11.80 3.96
N VAL A 175 13.67 12.73 3.08
CA VAL A 175 14.47 12.45 1.88
C VAL A 175 15.83 13.13 1.89
N GLY A 176 16.25 13.65 3.05
CA GLY A 176 17.56 14.27 3.21
C GLY A 176 17.55 15.80 3.08
N ARG A 177 18.71 16.37 2.73
CA ARG A 177 18.89 17.80 2.52
C ARG A 177 18.99 18.09 1.03
N GLN A 178 18.28 19.12 0.58
CA GLN A 178 18.48 19.70 -0.74
C GLN A 178 19.04 21.11 -0.53
N GLY A 179 20.36 21.26 -0.75
CA GLY A 179 21.10 22.43 -0.32
C GLY A 179 21.12 22.57 1.22
N ARG A 180 20.73 23.74 1.74
CA ARG A 180 20.72 23.98 3.19
C ARG A 180 19.45 23.51 3.90
N ALA A 181 18.37 23.21 3.17
CA ALA A 181 17.05 22.89 3.72
C ALA A 181 16.79 21.38 3.81
N HIS A 182 16.19 20.93 4.92
CA HIS A 182 15.66 19.58 5.09
C HIS A 182 14.37 19.39 4.30
N ARG A 183 14.26 18.26 3.61
CA ARG A 183 13.14 17.95 2.71
C ARG A 183 12.44 16.67 3.12
N PHE A 184 11.15 16.65 2.90
CA PHE A 184 10.29 15.50 3.14
C PHE A 184 9.42 15.27 1.91
N GLN A 185 9.39 14.04 1.43
CA GLN A 185 8.43 13.60 0.43
C GLN A 185 7.12 13.25 1.11
N VAL A 186 6.01 13.76 0.60
CA VAL A 186 4.66 13.44 1.07
C VAL A 186 3.95 12.66 -0.01
N THR A 187 3.50 11.46 0.34
CA THR A 187 2.69 10.59 -0.55
C THR A 187 1.24 10.67 -0.10
N TYR A 188 0.36 11.16 -0.96
CA TYR A 188 -1.08 11.35 -0.70
C TYR A 188 -1.93 10.15 -1.12
N ASP A 189 -3.13 10.08 -0.56
CA ASP A 189 -4.16 9.07 -0.81
C ASP A 189 -4.62 8.97 -2.28
N ASP A 190 -4.55 10.07 -3.02
CA ASP A 190 -4.82 10.14 -4.46
C ASP A 190 -3.62 9.70 -5.32
N GLY A 191 -2.57 9.17 -4.71
CA GLY A 191 -1.33 8.78 -5.38
C GLY A 191 -0.42 9.97 -5.72
N PHE A 192 -0.82 11.21 -5.43
CA PHE A 192 0.02 12.38 -5.66
C PHE A 192 1.22 12.36 -4.70
N VAL A 193 2.38 12.71 -5.21
CA VAL A 193 3.62 12.81 -4.41
C VAL A 193 4.22 14.18 -4.59
N GLU A 194 4.59 14.85 -3.50
CA GLU A 194 5.33 16.11 -3.55
C GLU A 194 6.45 16.17 -2.51
N VAL A 195 7.45 17.03 -2.72
CA VAL A 195 8.54 17.25 -1.77
C VAL A 195 8.40 18.62 -1.11
N LEU A 196 8.22 18.63 0.20
CA LEU A 196 8.01 19.82 1.01
C LEU A 196 9.24 20.16 1.86
N GLY A 197 9.44 21.45 2.11
CA GLY A 197 10.32 21.92 3.17
C GLY A 197 9.67 21.77 4.55
N VAL A 198 10.49 21.77 5.61
CA VAL A 198 10.01 21.65 7.01
C VAL A 198 8.91 22.66 7.36
N THR A 199 9.02 23.90 6.90
CA THR A 199 8.03 24.97 7.18
C THR A 199 6.69 24.69 6.50
N GLU A 200 6.70 24.31 5.22
CA GLU A 200 5.50 23.97 4.46
C GLU A 200 4.80 22.76 5.07
N LEU A 201 5.59 21.76 5.47
CA LEU A 201 5.10 20.55 6.08
C LEU A 201 4.42 20.82 7.43
N ARG A 202 5.04 21.63 8.29
CA ARG A 202 4.44 22.07 9.57
C ARG A 202 3.12 22.82 9.38
N ASN A 203 3.04 23.67 8.37
CA ASN A 203 1.83 24.43 8.07
C ASN A 203 0.69 23.57 7.51
N ARG A 204 1.02 22.40 6.93
CA ARG A 204 0.06 21.45 6.36
C ARG A 204 -0.16 20.21 7.22
N LEU A 205 0.39 20.18 8.44
CA LEU A 205 0.15 19.09 9.38
C LEU A 205 -1.36 18.93 9.57
N ALA A 206 -1.84 17.71 9.35
CA ALA A 206 -3.20 17.37 9.73
C ALA A 206 -3.35 17.66 11.23
N PRO A 207 -4.39 18.40 11.66
CA PRO A 207 -4.64 18.58 13.08
C PRO A 207 -4.71 17.18 13.71
N LYS A 208 -3.91 16.93 14.77
CA LYS A 208 -4.03 15.70 15.58
C LYS A 208 -5.51 15.50 15.82
N GLN A 209 -6.11 14.46 15.23
CA GLN A 209 -7.57 14.31 15.23
C GLN A 209 -8.05 14.33 16.68
N ARG A 210 -8.68 15.45 17.05
CA ARG A 210 -9.76 15.42 18.02
C ARG A 210 -10.84 14.63 17.33
N VAL A 211 -11.15 13.45 17.87
CA VAL A 211 -12.19 12.56 17.34
C VAL A 211 -13.52 13.31 17.37
N GLU A 212 -13.94 13.89 16.24
CA GLU A 212 -15.29 14.43 16.08
C GLU A 212 -15.90 14.06 14.72
N LYS A 213 -16.80 13.08 14.82
CA LYS A 213 -18.17 13.07 14.29
C LYS A 213 -18.35 13.64 12.87
N SER A 214 -18.33 12.76 11.87
CA SER A 214 -18.99 13.04 10.61
C SER A 214 -20.51 12.89 10.77
N ALA A 215 -21.22 13.80 10.12
CA ALA A 215 -22.61 14.15 10.37
C ALA A 215 -23.62 13.08 9.93
N ARG A 216 -24.68 13.03 10.73
CA ARG A 216 -25.97 12.34 10.53
C ARG A 216 -26.45 12.30 9.08
N THR A 217 -26.58 11.07 8.58
CA THR A 217 -27.75 10.67 7.81
C THR A 217 -28.40 9.52 8.60
N SER A 218 -29.62 9.76 9.07
CA SER A 218 -30.52 8.84 9.79
C SER A 218 -29.92 7.97 10.91
N THR A 219 -30.04 8.51 12.12
CA THR A 219 -30.01 7.83 13.42
C THR A 219 -30.59 6.41 13.39
N SER A 220 -29.73 5.42 13.55
CA SER A 220 -29.93 4.45 14.65
C SER A 220 -28.65 4.50 15.48
N GLN A 221 -28.79 4.82 16.77
CA GLN A 221 -27.73 4.57 17.72
C GLN A 221 -27.49 3.06 17.70
N ALA A 222 -26.50 2.60 16.94
CA ALA A 222 -25.99 1.26 17.13
C ALA A 222 -25.54 1.18 18.59
N SER A 223 -26.12 0.26 19.36
CA SER A 223 -25.73 0.04 20.74
C SER A 223 -24.24 -0.25 20.75
N SER A 224 -23.43 0.73 21.17
CA SER A 224 -21.97 0.58 21.30
C SER A 224 -21.54 -0.41 22.41
N SER A 225 -22.49 -1.13 23.00
CA SER A 225 -22.27 -2.26 23.89
C SER A 225 -22.92 -3.50 23.28
N TRP A 226 -22.23 -4.64 23.33
CA TRP A 226 -22.79 -5.88 22.81
C TRP A 226 -23.83 -6.44 23.79
N GLU A 227 -25.08 -6.48 23.33
CA GLU A 227 -26.13 -7.29 23.95
C GLU A 227 -26.02 -8.68 23.28
N LEU A 228 -25.53 -9.70 24.00
CA LEU A 228 -25.28 -11.05 23.47
C LEU A 228 -26.12 -12.11 24.21
N ASP A 229 -27.23 -11.68 24.77
CA ASP A 229 -28.16 -12.45 25.60
C ASP A 229 -29.21 -13.22 24.78
N SER A 230 -29.37 -12.90 23.49
CA SER A 230 -30.27 -13.61 22.57
C SER A 230 -29.63 -13.88 21.21
N PRO A 231 -30.06 -14.92 20.48
CA PRO A 231 -29.60 -15.16 19.11
C PRO A 231 -29.82 -13.96 18.17
N GLN A 232 -30.93 -13.22 18.34
CA GLN A 232 -31.21 -12.02 17.55
C GLN A 232 -30.18 -10.91 17.83
N HIS A 233 -29.81 -10.70 19.10
CA HIS A 233 -28.82 -9.67 19.41
C HIS A 233 -27.41 -10.06 18.95
N VAL A 234 -27.07 -11.36 19.00
CA VAL A 234 -25.84 -11.90 18.40
C VAL A 234 -25.80 -11.62 16.90
N GLU A 235 -26.89 -11.92 16.18
CA GLU A 235 -27.00 -11.64 14.75
C GLU A 235 -26.84 -10.15 14.45
N MET A 236 -27.54 -9.27 15.19
CA MET A 236 -27.40 -7.82 15.04
C MET A 236 -25.97 -7.34 15.22
N ALA A 237 -25.24 -7.87 16.22
CA ALA A 237 -23.86 -7.49 16.49
C ALA A 237 -22.91 -7.96 15.37
N VAL A 238 -23.10 -9.18 14.84
CA VAL A 238 -22.29 -9.71 13.73
C VAL A 238 -22.56 -8.94 12.43
N VAL A 239 -23.83 -8.69 12.08
CA VAL A 239 -24.22 -7.94 10.87
C VAL A 239 -23.68 -6.51 10.89
N GLN A 240 -23.57 -5.90 12.07
CA GLN A 240 -22.96 -4.57 12.22
C GLN A 240 -21.48 -4.57 11.83
N GLY A 241 -20.74 -5.63 12.13
CA GLY A 241 -19.31 -5.75 11.82
C GLY A 241 -19.02 -6.30 10.41
N MET A 242 -19.77 -7.32 9.99
CA MET A 242 -19.71 -7.96 8.68
C MET A 242 -21.09 -7.89 8.00
N PRO A 243 -21.40 -6.80 7.28
CA PRO A 243 -22.70 -6.64 6.65
C PRO A 243 -22.97 -7.70 5.59
N GLY A 244 -24.16 -8.29 5.63
CA GLY A 244 -24.60 -9.32 4.68
C GLY A 244 -25.42 -10.41 5.36
N GLU A 245 -25.84 -11.38 4.58
CA GLU A 245 -26.51 -12.58 5.08
C GLU A 245 -25.48 -13.56 5.64
N HIS A 246 -25.71 -13.99 6.87
CA HIS A 246 -24.92 -15.00 7.57
C HIS A 246 -25.70 -16.31 7.62
N GLU A 247 -25.00 -17.44 7.55
CA GLU A 247 -25.65 -18.74 7.61
C GLU A 247 -26.18 -19.01 9.04
N ALA A 248 -27.45 -19.43 9.14
CA ALA A 248 -28.12 -19.61 10.43
C ALA A 248 -27.39 -20.57 11.40
N TYR A 249 -26.74 -21.62 10.87
CA TYR A 249 -25.99 -22.56 11.71
C TYR A 249 -24.76 -21.92 12.36
N LYS A 250 -24.14 -20.90 11.74
CA LYS A 250 -22.99 -20.18 12.31
C LYS A 250 -23.41 -19.26 13.43
N LEU A 251 -24.51 -18.53 13.24
CA LEU A 251 -25.09 -17.70 14.30
C LEU A 251 -25.50 -18.56 15.50
N SER A 252 -26.07 -19.74 15.25
CA SER A 252 -26.37 -20.72 16.29
C SER A 252 -25.10 -21.24 16.99
N ALA A 253 -24.05 -21.57 16.23
CA ALA A 253 -22.77 -22.01 16.78
C ALA A 253 -22.09 -20.93 17.61
N LEU A 254 -22.11 -19.67 17.16
CA LEU A 254 -21.62 -18.52 17.91
C LEU A 254 -22.42 -18.34 19.20
N SER A 255 -23.75 -18.30 19.13
CA SER A 255 -24.62 -18.17 20.31
C SER A 255 -24.33 -19.28 21.33
N THR A 256 -24.17 -20.52 20.87
CA THR A 256 -23.80 -21.66 21.71
C THR A 256 -22.41 -21.50 22.34
N ALA A 257 -21.41 -21.09 21.56
CA ALA A 257 -20.05 -20.85 22.05
C ALA A 257 -20.02 -19.76 23.13
N LEU A 258 -20.81 -18.69 22.96
CA LEU A 258 -20.98 -17.62 23.92
C LEU A 258 -21.65 -18.11 25.21
N SER A 259 -22.76 -18.84 25.11
CA SER A 259 -23.48 -19.39 26.28
C SER A 259 -22.64 -20.39 27.08
N LEU A 260 -21.80 -21.18 26.41
CA LEU A 260 -20.89 -22.13 27.06
C LEU A 260 -19.55 -21.51 27.51
N GLY A 261 -19.30 -20.23 27.22
CA GLY A 261 -18.02 -19.58 27.49
C GLY A 261 -16.84 -20.17 26.71
N ARG A 262 -17.09 -20.90 25.62
CA ARG A 262 -16.07 -21.52 24.76
C ARG A 262 -15.55 -20.50 23.74
N ILE A 263 -14.87 -19.48 24.24
CA ILE A 263 -14.33 -18.38 23.41
C ILE A 263 -13.06 -18.81 22.66
N ARG A 264 -12.23 -19.65 23.32
CA ARG A 264 -10.88 -20.01 22.87
C ARG A 264 -10.63 -21.52 23.04
N PRO A 265 -11.25 -22.37 22.20
CA PRO A 265 -11.15 -23.82 22.37
C PRO A 265 -9.72 -24.35 22.15
N CYS A 266 -8.94 -23.70 21.29
CA CYS A 266 -7.55 -24.05 20.98
C CYS A 266 -6.66 -22.81 21.14
N PRO A 267 -6.07 -22.58 22.32
CA PRO A 267 -5.13 -21.49 22.55
C PRO A 267 -3.92 -21.57 21.63
N VAL A 268 -3.35 -20.41 21.30
CA VAL A 268 -2.15 -20.35 20.45
C VAL A 268 -0.95 -21.08 21.08
N THR A 269 -0.14 -21.70 20.22
CA THR A 269 1.04 -22.48 20.54
C THR A 269 2.33 -21.72 20.22
N VAL A 270 3.47 -22.16 20.79
CA VAL A 270 4.77 -21.56 20.48
C VAL A 270 5.12 -21.72 19.00
N GLN A 271 4.84 -22.90 18.42
CA GLN A 271 5.08 -23.17 17.01
C GLN A 271 4.29 -22.23 16.08
N GLU A 272 3.03 -21.94 16.39
CA GLU A 272 2.22 -20.99 15.62
C GLU A 272 2.77 -19.56 15.69
N ILE A 273 3.41 -19.19 16.81
CA ILE A 273 4.07 -17.89 16.99
C ILE A 273 5.40 -17.83 16.25
N ASP A 274 6.19 -18.90 16.27
CA ASP A 274 7.44 -18.97 15.51
C ASP A 274 7.22 -18.78 14.02
N VAL A 275 6.18 -19.43 13.49
CA VAL A 275 5.80 -19.26 12.08
C VAL A 275 5.30 -17.83 11.82
N LEU A 276 4.54 -17.21 12.74
CA LEU A 276 4.14 -15.80 12.61
C LEU A 276 5.36 -14.87 12.57
N LEU A 277 6.31 -15.05 13.49
CA LEU A 277 7.52 -14.24 13.57
C LEU A 277 8.44 -14.44 12.36
N GLY A 278 8.40 -15.60 11.71
CA GLY A 278 9.10 -15.84 10.45
C GLY A 278 8.55 -15.05 9.27
N VAL A 279 7.30 -14.59 9.34
CA VAL A 279 6.61 -13.90 8.23
C VAL A 279 6.28 -12.45 8.56
N LEU A 280 6.20 -12.09 9.83
CA LEU A 280 5.80 -10.76 10.31
C LEU A 280 6.80 -10.22 11.33
N ALA A 281 7.42 -9.09 11.01
CA ALA A 281 8.36 -8.38 11.88
C ALA A 281 7.66 -7.67 13.05
N LEU A 282 7.09 -8.45 13.98
CA LEU A 282 6.29 -7.95 15.11
C LEU A 282 7.05 -7.00 16.03
N GLU A 283 8.37 -7.17 16.16
CA GLU A 283 9.23 -6.28 16.92
C GLU A 283 9.22 -4.83 16.40
N ASN A 284 8.90 -4.66 15.11
CA ASN A 284 8.80 -3.36 14.46
C ASN A 284 7.36 -2.81 14.43
N ALA A 285 6.37 -3.62 14.80
CA ALA A 285 4.95 -3.25 14.75
C ALA A 285 4.49 -2.40 15.96
N GLY A 286 5.31 -2.32 17.02
CA GLY A 286 5.03 -1.54 18.23
C GLY A 286 4.30 -2.34 19.31
N ALA A 287 3.69 -1.63 20.27
CA ALA A 287 3.07 -2.28 21.42
C ALA A 287 1.87 -3.16 21.02
N MET A 288 1.88 -4.40 21.48
CA MET A 288 0.81 -5.37 21.27
C MET A 288 -0.16 -5.37 22.44
N PHE A 289 -1.44 -5.43 22.12
CA PHE A 289 -2.50 -5.71 23.08
C PHE A 289 -3.04 -7.12 22.83
N LEU A 290 -2.98 -7.94 23.88
CA LEU A 290 -3.58 -9.27 23.92
C LEU A 290 -4.83 -9.17 24.82
N PRO A 291 -6.04 -9.17 24.27
CA PRO A 291 -7.28 -9.03 25.06
C PRO A 291 -7.44 -10.13 26.11
N PHE A 292 -6.75 -11.24 25.92
CA PHE A 292 -6.71 -12.36 26.83
C PHE A 292 -5.26 -12.73 27.15
N LYS A 293 -5.00 -13.18 28.38
CA LYS A 293 -3.69 -13.77 28.70
C LYS A 293 -3.50 -15.04 27.87
N TRP A 294 -2.41 -15.07 27.11
CA TRP A 294 -1.92 -16.27 26.40
C TRP A 294 -1.09 -17.14 27.34
N ARG A 295 -0.77 -18.37 26.92
CA ARG A 295 0.04 -19.30 27.71
C ARG A 295 1.43 -18.70 27.98
N ASP A 296 2.00 -18.98 29.15
CA ASP A 296 3.22 -18.31 29.60
C ASP A 296 4.45 -18.63 28.72
N ASP A 297 4.49 -19.82 28.12
CA ASP A 297 5.50 -20.22 27.13
C ASP A 297 5.43 -19.38 25.84
N VAL A 298 4.22 -19.10 25.36
CA VAL A 298 3.99 -18.19 24.23
C VAL A 298 4.39 -16.76 24.57
N LEU A 299 4.03 -16.28 25.76
CA LEU A 299 4.43 -14.95 26.21
C LEU A 299 5.95 -14.85 26.35
N GLN A 300 6.63 -15.92 26.77
CA GLN A 300 8.09 -15.98 26.81
C GLN A 300 8.69 -15.93 25.40
N GLN A 301 8.10 -16.63 24.43
CA GLN A 301 8.56 -16.59 23.04
C GLN A 301 8.43 -15.18 22.44
N LEU A 302 7.29 -14.51 22.65
CA LEU A 302 7.10 -13.12 22.21
C LEU A 302 8.11 -12.16 22.86
N ARG A 303 8.43 -12.33 24.15
CA ARG A 303 9.49 -11.52 24.81
C ARG A 303 10.86 -11.80 24.21
N GLY A 304 11.16 -13.06 23.90
CA GLY A 304 12.40 -13.47 23.24
C GLY A 304 12.58 -12.81 21.87
N ALA A 305 11.47 -12.60 21.15
CA ALA A 305 11.41 -11.85 19.90
C ALA A 305 11.27 -10.32 20.09
N ALA A 306 11.64 -9.79 21.26
CA ALA A 306 11.60 -8.35 21.57
C ALA A 306 10.20 -7.68 21.45
N CYS A 307 9.11 -8.44 21.43
CA CYS A 307 7.77 -7.89 21.39
C CYS A 307 7.36 -7.29 22.75
N VAL A 308 6.86 -6.06 22.73
CA VAL A 308 6.28 -5.41 23.92
C VAL A 308 4.77 -5.63 23.91
N PHE A 309 4.22 -6.21 24.98
CA PHE A 309 2.79 -6.49 25.04
C PHE A 309 2.16 -6.20 26.40
N LYS A 310 0.86 -5.92 26.36
CA LYS A 310 -0.03 -5.83 27.54
C LYS A 310 -1.21 -6.76 27.35
N PHE A 311 -1.71 -7.32 28.44
CA PHE A 311 -2.92 -8.14 28.43
C PHE A 311 -3.82 -7.80 29.61
N LEU A 312 -5.10 -8.13 29.48
CA LEU A 312 -6.05 -7.96 30.57
C LEU A 312 -5.86 -9.04 31.62
N VAL A 313 -5.90 -8.62 32.89
CA VAL A 313 -5.82 -9.51 34.04
C VAL A 313 -7.23 -9.98 34.39
N GLY A 314 -7.48 -11.28 34.29
CA GLY A 314 -8.79 -11.86 34.61
C GLY A 314 -9.18 -13.01 33.68
N LYS A 315 -10.42 -13.48 33.81
CA LYS A 315 -10.99 -14.47 32.89
C LYS A 315 -11.21 -13.85 31.50
N PRO A 316 -11.14 -14.63 30.42
CA PRO A 316 -11.46 -14.14 29.09
C PRO A 316 -12.90 -13.64 29.07
N ASP A 317 -13.10 -12.34 28.82
CA ASP A 317 -14.41 -11.73 28.67
C ASP A 317 -14.48 -11.02 27.33
N LEU A 318 -15.41 -11.43 26.48
CA LEU A 318 -15.64 -10.80 25.18
C LEU A 318 -16.09 -9.35 25.32
N LYS A 319 -16.72 -8.95 26.44
CA LYS A 319 -17.05 -7.54 26.67
C LYS A 319 -15.81 -6.66 26.68
N ALA A 320 -14.62 -7.20 26.96
CA ALA A 320 -13.39 -6.44 26.88
C ALA A 320 -12.97 -6.08 25.43
N LEU A 321 -13.56 -6.77 24.44
CA LEU A 321 -13.36 -6.55 23.02
C LEU A 321 -14.50 -5.76 22.37
N GLU A 322 -15.55 -5.40 23.12
CA GLU A 322 -16.61 -4.55 22.61
C GLU A 322 -16.04 -3.14 22.28
N PRO A 323 -16.62 -2.41 21.31
CA PRO A 323 -16.11 -1.11 20.89
C PRO A 323 -15.92 -0.12 22.05
N ARG A 324 -16.86 -0.04 22.99
CA ARG A 324 -16.77 0.81 24.20
C ARG A 324 -15.60 0.45 25.11
N ALA A 325 -15.27 -0.82 25.25
CA ALA A 325 -14.16 -1.25 26.11
C ALA A 325 -12.83 -0.85 25.49
N LEU A 326 -12.65 -1.07 24.19
CA LEU A 326 -11.44 -0.68 23.46
C LEU A 326 -11.29 0.85 23.37
N GLU A 327 -12.38 1.59 23.21
CA GLU A 327 -12.35 3.06 23.28
C GLU A 327 -11.89 3.58 24.64
N ARG A 328 -12.38 2.98 25.73
CA ARG A 328 -11.95 3.32 27.10
C ARG A 328 -10.48 3.00 27.29
N ALA A 329 -10.06 1.78 26.96
CA ALA A 329 -8.67 1.36 27.08
C ALA A 329 -7.72 2.29 26.30
N ARG A 330 -8.10 2.70 25.08
CA ARG A 330 -7.34 3.69 24.28
C ARG A 330 -7.25 5.05 24.98
N LYS A 331 -8.35 5.54 25.56
CA LYS A 331 -8.38 6.82 26.31
C LYS A 331 -7.51 6.75 27.57
N ASP A 332 -7.44 5.59 28.19
CA ASP A 332 -6.61 5.33 29.37
C ASP A 332 -5.12 5.12 29.01
N GLY A 333 -4.73 5.32 27.74
CA GLY A 333 -3.34 5.31 27.29
C GLY A 333 -2.82 3.94 26.86
N LEU A 334 -3.69 2.96 26.61
CA LEU A 334 -3.29 1.71 26.01
C LEU A 334 -2.96 1.92 24.52
N ASP A 335 -1.67 1.81 24.18
CA ASP A 335 -1.21 1.85 22.79
C ASP A 335 -1.46 0.50 22.11
N MET A 336 -2.49 0.47 21.26
CA MET A 336 -2.94 -0.73 20.55
C MET A 336 -2.44 -0.70 19.11
N LYS A 337 -1.12 -0.71 18.91
CA LYS A 337 -0.55 -0.80 17.56
C LYS A 337 -0.88 -2.14 16.94
N VAL A 338 -0.64 -3.21 17.70
CA VAL A 338 -1.04 -4.55 17.34
C VAL A 338 -2.14 -5.01 18.27
N ILE A 339 -3.20 -5.62 17.75
CA ILE A 339 -4.18 -6.34 18.56
C ILE A 339 -4.20 -7.79 18.08
N ALA A 340 -3.89 -8.74 18.96
CA ALA A 340 -3.83 -10.15 18.60
C ALA A 340 -4.80 -10.99 19.43
N VAL A 341 -5.55 -11.86 18.74
CA VAL A 341 -6.57 -12.73 19.35
C VAL A 341 -6.40 -14.19 18.92
N ASP A 342 -6.74 -15.10 19.82
CA ASP A 342 -6.77 -16.55 19.60
C ASP A 342 -8.16 -17.10 19.95
N VAL A 343 -9.17 -16.70 19.17
CA VAL A 343 -10.58 -17.07 19.40
C VAL A 343 -11.04 -18.18 18.45
N ASP A 344 -12.21 -18.76 18.73
CA ASP A 344 -12.83 -19.69 17.78
C ASP A 344 -13.25 -18.98 16.48
N ALA A 345 -13.36 -19.73 15.39
CA ALA A 345 -13.70 -19.23 14.06
C ALA A 345 -15.04 -18.47 14.04
N GLU A 346 -16.03 -18.97 14.77
CA GLU A 346 -17.37 -18.36 14.86
C GLU A 346 -17.34 -17.07 15.71
N VAL A 347 -16.52 -17.04 16.75
CA VAL A 347 -16.34 -15.84 17.60
C VAL A 347 -15.57 -14.75 16.86
N LEU A 348 -14.70 -15.14 15.93
CA LEU A 348 -13.91 -14.20 15.15
C LEU A 348 -14.77 -13.27 14.30
N ASP A 349 -15.93 -13.72 13.78
CA ASP A 349 -16.81 -12.85 12.98
C ASP A 349 -17.38 -11.66 13.77
N LEU A 350 -17.58 -11.84 15.08
CA LEU A 350 -18.00 -10.79 16.00
C LEU A 350 -16.83 -9.85 16.37
N VAL A 351 -15.67 -10.43 16.69
CA VAL A 351 -14.54 -9.69 17.28
C VAL A 351 -13.68 -9.00 16.23
N PHE A 352 -13.45 -9.65 15.08
CA PHE A 352 -12.42 -9.23 14.14
C PHE A 352 -12.71 -7.88 13.49
N PRO A 353 -13.94 -7.59 13.01
CA PRO A 353 -14.27 -6.27 12.48
C PRO A 353 -14.05 -5.15 13.49
N VAL A 354 -14.25 -5.45 14.78
CA VAL A 354 -14.00 -4.48 15.84
C VAL A 354 -12.51 -4.26 16.03
N ILE A 355 -11.70 -5.29 16.30
CA ILE A 355 -10.27 -5.07 16.55
C ILE A 355 -9.52 -4.48 15.35
N VAL A 356 -9.98 -4.75 14.12
CA VAL A 356 -9.46 -4.12 12.89
C VAL A 356 -9.65 -2.60 12.89
N GLN A 357 -10.70 -2.08 13.54
CA GLN A 357 -10.93 -0.63 13.65
C GLN A 357 -10.03 0.04 14.71
N PHE A 358 -9.53 -0.73 15.69
CA PHE A 358 -8.75 -0.20 16.80
C PHE A 358 -7.24 -0.43 16.66
N ALA A 359 -6.83 -1.45 15.91
CA ALA A 359 -5.42 -1.73 15.67
C ALA A 359 -4.77 -0.61 14.84
N GLY A 360 -3.76 0.04 15.40
CA GLY A 360 -3.05 1.12 14.71
C GLY A 360 -2.18 0.65 13.53
N VAL A 361 -1.74 -0.60 13.56
CA VAL A 361 -0.80 -1.20 12.60
C VAL A 361 -1.37 -2.48 12.04
N VAL A 362 -1.63 -3.49 12.88
CA VAL A 362 -2.14 -4.79 12.41
C VAL A 362 -3.02 -5.46 13.46
N ALA A 363 -4.16 -5.98 13.01
CA ALA A 363 -5.00 -6.89 13.77
C ALA A 363 -4.67 -8.33 13.36
N LEU A 364 -4.45 -9.20 14.35
CA LEU A 364 -4.00 -10.57 14.15
C LEU A 364 -5.00 -11.54 14.77
N ALA A 365 -5.32 -12.59 14.04
CA ALA A 365 -6.14 -13.67 14.56
C ALA A 365 -5.52 -15.03 14.22
N CYS A 366 -5.31 -15.87 15.22
CA CYS A 366 -4.96 -17.28 15.03
C CYS A 366 -6.22 -18.13 15.16
N VAL A 367 -6.66 -18.72 14.05
CA VAL A 367 -7.92 -19.47 13.95
C VAL A 367 -7.74 -20.77 13.18
N ALA A 368 -8.73 -21.66 13.27
CA ALA A 368 -8.75 -22.87 12.46
C ALA A 368 -8.94 -22.53 10.97
N TYR A 369 -8.34 -23.31 10.07
CA TYR A 369 -8.41 -23.14 8.62
C TYR A 369 -9.86 -23.18 8.09
N ARG A 370 -10.77 -23.82 8.84
CA ARG A 370 -12.22 -23.78 8.60
C ARG A 370 -12.81 -22.37 8.57
N TYR A 371 -12.13 -21.39 9.16
CA TYR A 371 -12.54 -19.99 9.07
C TYR A 371 -12.64 -19.52 7.60
N LEU A 372 -11.75 -20.01 6.74
CA LEU A 372 -11.79 -19.74 5.30
C LEU A 372 -12.64 -20.77 4.54
N THR A 373 -12.48 -22.07 4.79
CA THR A 373 -13.16 -23.11 3.98
C THR A 373 -14.65 -23.24 4.27
N ALA A 374 -15.09 -22.84 5.46
CA ALA A 374 -16.50 -22.73 5.84
C ALA A 374 -16.90 -21.25 5.97
N ALA A 375 -16.29 -20.35 5.20
CA ALA A 375 -16.72 -18.96 5.12
C ALA A 375 -18.07 -18.86 4.40
N ASP A 376 -18.96 -18.04 4.94
CA ASP A 376 -20.25 -17.74 4.31
C ASP A 376 -20.06 -16.50 3.45
N TYR A 377 -21.13 -16.11 2.77
CA TYR A 377 -21.08 -15.00 1.83
C TYR A 377 -20.63 -13.70 2.51
N ALA A 378 -21.16 -13.37 3.69
CA ALA A 378 -20.80 -12.16 4.42
C ALA A 378 -19.32 -12.13 4.83
N ARG A 379 -18.81 -13.22 5.44
CA ARG A 379 -17.38 -13.31 5.82
C ARG A 379 -16.48 -13.24 4.59
N MET A 380 -16.78 -14.01 3.54
CA MET A 380 -15.96 -14.02 2.33
C MET A 380 -15.94 -12.65 1.64
N ARG A 381 -17.10 -11.99 1.53
CA ARG A 381 -17.20 -10.64 0.97
C ARG A 381 -16.38 -9.63 1.77
N TRP A 382 -16.40 -9.73 3.10
CA TRP A 382 -15.62 -8.86 3.97
C TRP A 382 -14.10 -9.09 3.80
N LEU A 383 -13.64 -10.35 3.80
CA LEU A 383 -12.24 -10.70 3.55
C LEU A 383 -11.77 -10.23 2.16
N LEU A 384 -12.56 -10.49 1.10
CA LEU A 384 -12.25 -10.03 -0.25
C LEU A 384 -12.20 -8.49 -0.35
N SER A 385 -13.02 -7.77 0.41
CA SER A 385 -12.95 -6.31 0.49
C SER A 385 -11.63 -5.84 1.08
N LEU A 386 -11.15 -6.48 2.16
CA LEU A 386 -9.85 -6.18 2.76
C LEU A 386 -8.69 -6.55 1.84
N HIS A 387 -8.80 -7.67 1.12
CA HIS A 387 -7.82 -8.08 0.11
C HIS A 387 -7.71 -7.06 -1.02
N LYS A 388 -8.85 -6.61 -1.58
CA LYS A 388 -8.89 -5.56 -2.61
C LYS A 388 -8.31 -4.22 -2.15
N GLN A 389 -8.34 -3.94 -0.85
CA GLN A 389 -7.71 -2.76 -0.25
C GLN A 389 -6.20 -2.92 -0.03
N GLY A 390 -5.61 -4.08 -0.36
CA GLY A 390 -4.21 -4.41 -0.05
C GLY A 390 -3.97 -4.75 1.43
N ARG A 391 -5.00 -4.76 2.28
CA ARG A 391 -4.84 -4.79 3.74
C ARG A 391 -4.81 -6.18 4.35
N LEU A 392 -5.13 -7.21 3.57
CA LEU A 392 -5.23 -8.58 4.07
C LEU A 392 -3.97 -9.38 3.70
N ALA A 393 -3.46 -10.13 4.67
CA ALA A 393 -2.55 -11.26 4.46
C ALA A 393 -3.06 -12.46 5.26
N ILE A 394 -2.98 -13.63 4.65
CA ILE A 394 -3.41 -14.89 5.27
C ILE A 394 -2.28 -15.88 5.16
N MET A 395 -1.91 -16.52 6.27
CA MET A 395 -0.89 -17.55 6.29
C MET A 395 -1.46 -18.86 6.85
N LYS A 396 -1.37 -19.94 6.07
CA LYS A 396 -1.85 -21.27 6.49
C LYS A 396 -0.74 -22.06 7.17
N MET A 397 -1.08 -22.77 8.23
CA MET A 397 -0.20 -23.62 9.02
C MET A 397 -0.94 -24.88 9.45
N GLY A 398 -0.96 -25.89 8.58
CA GLY A 398 -1.72 -27.12 8.79
C GLY A 398 -3.22 -26.86 8.85
N GLU A 399 -3.85 -27.22 9.98
CA GLU A 399 -5.29 -26.98 10.25
C GLU A 399 -5.57 -25.61 10.86
N ARG A 400 -4.54 -24.78 11.04
CA ARG A 400 -4.62 -23.45 11.63
C ARG A 400 -4.15 -22.41 10.61
N MET A 401 -4.47 -21.15 10.88
CA MET A 401 -4.09 -20.03 10.03
C MET A 401 -3.95 -18.75 10.85
N TRP A 402 -3.05 -17.88 10.40
CA TRP A 402 -3.05 -16.48 10.78
C TRP A 402 -3.82 -15.66 9.76
N VAL A 403 -4.77 -14.88 10.23
CA VAL A 403 -5.42 -13.82 9.46
C VAL A 403 -4.89 -12.49 9.96
N MET A 404 -4.28 -11.73 9.07
CA MET A 404 -3.56 -10.50 9.37
C MET A 404 -4.21 -9.36 8.59
N VAL A 405 -4.74 -8.37 9.30
CA VAL A 405 -5.39 -7.20 8.68
C VAL A 405 -4.65 -5.95 9.10
N PHE A 406 -3.95 -5.37 8.14
CA PHE A 406 -3.16 -4.16 8.34
C PHE A 406 -4.06 -2.92 8.29
N SER A 407 -3.66 -1.86 9.01
CA SER A 407 -4.40 -0.60 8.98
C SER A 407 -4.32 0.07 7.61
N ASN A 408 -3.26 -0.19 6.84
CA ASN A 408 -3.10 0.18 5.43
C ASN A 408 -2.08 -0.75 4.73
N ASP A 409 -1.98 -0.62 3.41
CA ASP A 409 -1.08 -1.40 2.56
C ASP A 409 0.41 -1.11 2.82
N LEU A 410 0.76 0.10 3.24
CA LEU A 410 2.14 0.47 3.59
C LEU A 410 2.65 -0.34 4.80
N TRP A 411 1.82 -0.51 5.83
CA TRP A 411 2.19 -1.34 6.99
C TRP A 411 2.31 -2.80 6.63
N LYS A 412 1.50 -3.30 5.69
CA LYS A 412 1.62 -4.66 5.17
C LYS A 412 2.99 -4.87 4.55
N HIS A 413 3.37 -4.03 3.59
CA HIS A 413 4.67 -4.11 2.92
C HIS A 413 5.85 -3.86 3.85
N ALA A 414 5.70 -3.01 4.88
CA ALA A 414 6.78 -2.70 5.80
C ALA A 414 7.06 -3.81 6.83
N LEU A 415 6.06 -4.65 7.15
CA LEU A 415 6.17 -5.63 8.22
C LEU A 415 6.20 -7.08 7.75
N LEU A 416 5.68 -7.38 6.56
CA LEU A 416 5.80 -8.72 5.99
C LEU A 416 7.25 -8.95 5.54
N LEU A 417 7.85 -10.02 6.07
CA LEU A 417 9.21 -10.44 5.78
C LEU A 417 9.28 -11.36 4.54
N ASP A 418 8.24 -12.19 4.37
CA ASP A 418 8.15 -13.18 3.30
C ASP A 418 6.68 -13.34 2.87
N GLU A 419 6.42 -13.20 1.57
CA GLU A 419 5.08 -13.35 1.00
C GLU A 419 4.84 -14.73 0.36
N SER A 420 5.88 -15.56 0.21
CA SER A 420 5.83 -16.82 -0.54
C SER A 420 4.90 -17.88 0.06
N GLY A 421 4.60 -17.79 1.36
CA GLY A 421 3.68 -18.68 2.09
C GLY A 421 2.28 -18.11 2.31
N LEU A 422 1.97 -16.93 1.78
CA LEU A 422 0.67 -16.30 1.96
C LEU A 422 -0.36 -16.87 0.98
N LEU A 423 -1.58 -17.06 1.46
CA LEU A 423 -2.71 -17.46 0.62
C LEU A 423 -3.20 -16.25 -0.19
N GLU A 424 -3.29 -16.42 -1.50
CA GLU A 424 -4.03 -15.52 -2.37
C GLU A 424 -5.52 -15.89 -2.38
N LEU A 425 -6.37 -14.89 -2.14
CA LEU A 425 -7.82 -15.04 -2.28
C LEU A 425 -8.18 -14.75 -3.74
N ALA A 426 -8.24 -15.80 -4.56
CA ALA A 426 -8.64 -15.73 -5.98
C ALA A 426 -10.16 -15.63 -6.15
#